data_AF-A0A1B8SKQ4-F1
#
_entry.id   AF-A0A1B8SKQ4-F1
#
_cell.length_a   1.000
_cell.length_b   1.000
_cell.length_c   1.000
_cell.angle_alpha   90.00
_cell.angle_beta   90.00
_cell.angle_gamma   90.00
#
_symmetry.space_group_name_H-M   'P 1'
#
loop_
_entity.id
_entity.type
_entity.pdbx_description
1 polymer ?
#
loop_
_entity_poly.entity_id
_entity_poly.type
_entity_poly.pdbx_seq_one_letter_code
_entity_poly.pdbx_strand_id
1 'polypeptide(L)'
;MISLIVHAVLGLATVWWIVTSNRAVFAKPTGGGHFSPMEIVYYVIGIASIGLGWYFNIRFVNEYAQGANHNPIWGPGSWTQYIQLMYTNPAAGSASQDYTIINVVLLPLFTIVDGYRRGLRRPWLYFVSSLFTSCAFAYAFYFATMERQRRHTGVSSPAGLSQA
;
A
#
# COMPACT_ATOMS: atom_id res chain seq x y z
N MET A 1 -13.57 13.63 11.08
CA MET A 1 -14.05 12.23 10.95
C MET A 1 -14.44 11.86 9.51
N ILE A 2 -15.20 12.70 8.78
CA ILE A 2 -15.61 12.42 7.39
C ILE A 2 -14.42 12.11 6.47
N SER A 3 -13.32 12.87 6.57
CA SER A 3 -12.09 12.64 5.79
C SER A 3 -11.55 11.22 5.97
N LEU A 4 -11.52 10.69 7.20
CA LEU A 4 -11.06 9.33 7.48
C LEU A 4 -12.00 8.31 6.82
N ILE A 5 -13.31 8.47 6.94
CA ILE A 5 -14.27 7.56 6.29
C ILE A 5 -14.06 7.53 4.77
N VAL A 6 -13.86 8.70 4.15
CA VAL A 6 -13.56 8.79 2.71
C VAL A 6 -12.27 8.03 2.37
N HIS A 7 -11.20 8.17 3.17
CA HIS A 7 -9.95 7.42 2.94
C HIS A 7 -10.16 5.91 3.11
N ALA A 8 -10.93 5.46 4.10
CA ALA A 8 -11.24 4.04 4.27
C ALA A 8 -11.97 3.48 3.04
N VAL A 9 -13.00 4.18 2.55
CA VAL A 9 -13.77 3.76 1.37
C VAL A 9 -12.87 3.72 0.13
N LEU A 10 -12.07 4.75 -0.12
CA LEU A 10 -11.16 4.81 -1.27
C LEU A 10 -10.05 3.76 -1.18
N GLY A 11 -9.54 3.49 0.03
CA GLY A 11 -8.56 2.43 0.29
C GLY A 11 -9.14 1.05 -0.05
N LEU A 12 -10.33 0.72 0.49
CA LEU A 12 -11.02 -0.53 0.21
C LEU A 12 -11.36 -0.67 -1.28
N ALA A 13 -11.84 0.39 -1.93
CA ALA A 13 -12.13 0.40 -3.36
C ALA A 13 -10.87 0.15 -4.20
N THR A 14 -9.74 0.74 -3.81
CA THR A 14 -8.45 0.54 -4.50
C THR A 14 -7.96 -0.90 -4.34
N VAL A 15 -8.00 -1.46 -3.13
CA VAL A 15 -7.65 -2.86 -2.88
C VAL A 15 -8.54 -3.81 -3.69
N TRP A 16 -9.86 -3.57 -3.68
CA TRP A 16 -10.81 -4.33 -4.46
C TRP A 16 -10.49 -4.26 -5.96
N TRP A 17 -10.13 -3.08 -6.48
CA TRP A 17 -9.77 -2.90 -7.89
C TRP A 17 -8.47 -3.64 -8.26
N ILE A 18 -7.47 -3.62 -7.37
CA ILE A 18 -6.24 -4.40 -7.54
C ILE A 18 -6.56 -5.89 -7.65
N VAL A 19 -7.32 -6.43 -6.68
CA VAL A 19 -7.64 -7.87 -6.61
C VAL A 19 -8.46 -8.31 -7.81
N THR A 20 -9.49 -7.55 -8.17
CA THR A 20 -10.37 -7.89 -9.29
C THR A 20 -9.69 -7.74 -10.65
N SER A 21 -8.75 -6.81 -10.81
CA SER A 21 -7.94 -6.70 -12.04
C SER A 21 -6.97 -7.87 -12.20
N ASN A 22 -6.53 -8.46 -11.09
CA ASN A 22 -5.48 -9.47 -11.02
C ASN A 22 -6.00 -10.83 -10.51
N ARG A 23 -7.25 -11.20 -10.82
CA ARG A 23 -7.88 -12.45 -10.33
C ARG A 23 -7.02 -13.70 -10.51
N ALA A 24 -6.30 -13.81 -11.62
CA ALA A 24 -5.41 -14.94 -11.87
C ALA A 24 -4.24 -15.02 -10.85
N VAL A 25 -3.70 -13.87 -10.45
CA VAL A 25 -2.65 -13.77 -9.43
C VAL A 25 -3.21 -14.10 -8.04
N PHE A 26 -4.43 -13.66 -7.75
CA PHE A 26 -5.06 -13.90 -6.45
C PHE A 26 -5.76 -15.26 -6.33
N ALA A 27 -5.84 -16.04 -7.42
CA ALA A 27 -6.34 -17.41 -7.40
C ALA A 27 -5.46 -18.31 -6.52
N LYS A 28 -5.97 -19.48 -6.15
CA LYS A 28 -5.16 -20.50 -5.45
C LYS A 28 -4.05 -20.98 -6.41
N PRO A 29 -2.77 -20.99 -6.01
CA PRO A 29 -1.73 -21.64 -6.78
C PRO A 29 -2.00 -23.14 -6.96
N THR A 30 -1.62 -23.69 -8.10
CA THR A 30 -1.86 -25.10 -8.47
C THR A 30 -1.12 -26.10 -7.57
N GLY A 31 -0.07 -25.67 -6.86
CA GLY A 31 0.66 -26.46 -5.87
C GLY A 31 0.75 -25.77 -4.48
N GLY A 32 0.56 -26.57 -3.42
CA GLY A 32 0.74 -26.15 -2.03
C GLY A 32 -0.46 -25.43 -1.39
N GLY A 33 -0.21 -24.74 -0.28
CA GLY A 33 -1.22 -24.01 0.50
C GLY A 33 -1.73 -22.73 -0.16
N HIS A 34 -2.86 -22.19 0.31
CA HIS A 34 -3.43 -20.94 -0.21
C HIS A 34 -2.52 -19.72 -0.05
N PHE A 35 -1.66 -19.71 0.97
CA PHE A 35 -0.70 -18.66 1.28
C PHE A 35 0.65 -19.29 1.62
N SER A 36 1.75 -18.65 1.22
CA SER A 36 3.08 -18.96 1.73
C SER A 36 3.29 -18.27 3.09
N PRO A 37 4.23 -18.75 3.92
CA PRO A 37 4.62 -18.05 5.14
C PRO A 37 4.99 -16.59 4.88
N MET A 38 5.66 -16.31 3.75
CA MET A 38 6.08 -14.95 3.40
C MET A 38 4.91 -14.06 3.00
N GLU A 39 3.91 -14.59 2.28
CA GLU A 39 2.66 -13.85 2.00
C GLU A 39 1.98 -13.44 3.31
N ILE A 40 1.90 -14.35 4.29
CA ILE A 40 1.30 -14.08 5.60
C ILE A 40 2.05 -12.95 6.31
N VAL A 41 3.39 -13.01 6.34
CA VAL A 41 4.21 -11.95 6.97
C VAL A 41 3.92 -10.59 6.34
N TYR A 42 3.88 -10.50 5.01
CA TYR A 42 3.55 -9.24 4.34
C TYR A 42 2.13 -8.74 4.65
N TYR A 43 1.12 -9.61 4.65
CA TYR A 43 -0.24 -9.20 5.02
C TYR A 43 -0.32 -8.72 6.48
N VAL A 44 0.34 -9.41 7.41
CA VAL A 44 0.39 -9.01 8.83
C VAL A 44 1.04 -7.64 8.99
N ILE A 45 2.20 -7.41 8.36
CA ILE A 45 2.89 -6.11 8.38
C ILE A 45 1.99 -5.02 7.78
N GLY A 46 1.36 -5.30 6.63
CA GLY A 46 0.46 -4.37 5.96
C GLY A 46 -0.73 -3.98 6.84
N ILE A 47 -1.44 -4.96 7.40
CA ILE A 47 -2.61 -4.73 8.26
C ILE A 47 -2.22 -3.98 9.54
N ALA A 48 -1.12 -4.37 10.19
CA ALA A 48 -0.62 -3.68 11.37
C ALA A 48 -0.27 -2.21 11.06
N SER A 49 0.33 -1.94 9.89
CA SER A 49 0.64 -0.58 9.47
C SER A 49 -0.60 0.29 9.26
N ILE A 50 -1.69 -0.27 8.74
CA ILE A 50 -2.97 0.44 8.64
C ILE A 50 -3.49 0.76 10.03
N GLY A 51 -3.49 -0.19 10.96
CA GLY A 51 -3.97 0.02 12.33
C GLY A 51 -3.21 1.13 13.06
N LEU A 52 -1.87 1.11 12.98
CA LEU A 52 -1.02 2.15 13.57
C LEU A 52 -1.24 3.51 12.91
N GLY A 53 -1.27 3.57 11.57
CA GLY A 53 -1.53 4.81 10.85
C GLY A 53 -2.90 5.39 11.19
N TRP A 54 -3.93 4.54 11.30
CA TRP A 54 -5.28 4.95 11.66
C TRP A 54 -5.36 5.57 13.05
N TYR A 55 -4.68 4.96 14.03
CA TYR A 55 -4.61 5.48 15.38
C TYR A 55 -4.05 6.92 15.41
N PHE A 56 -2.93 7.17 14.73
CA PHE A 56 -2.34 8.51 14.67
C PHE A 56 -3.19 9.49 13.87
N ASN A 57 -3.83 9.05 12.77
CA ASN A 57 -4.71 9.90 11.97
C ASN A 57 -5.97 10.34 12.74
N ILE A 58 -6.54 9.46 13.57
CA ILE A 58 -7.66 9.82 14.47
C ILE A 58 -7.21 10.87 15.48
N ARG A 59 -6.06 10.68 16.13
CA ARG A 59 -5.50 11.65 17.08
C ARG A 59 -5.30 13.01 16.41
N PHE A 60 -4.68 13.03 15.24
CA PHE A 60 -4.48 14.24 14.45
C PHE A 60 -5.80 14.96 14.15
N VAL A 61 -6.81 14.25 13.62
CA VAL A 61 -8.10 14.89 13.31
C VAL A 61 -8.79 15.39 14.58
N ASN A 62 -8.77 14.63 15.68
CA ASN A 62 -9.38 15.04 16.93
C ASN A 62 -8.69 16.25 17.56
N GLU A 63 -7.37 16.36 17.43
CA GLU A 63 -6.58 17.45 17.99
C GLU A 63 -6.68 18.72 17.14
N TYR A 64 -6.55 18.59 15.81
CA TYR A 64 -6.36 19.73 14.93
C TYR A 64 -7.61 20.15 14.15
N ALA A 65 -8.60 19.27 13.92
CA ALA A 65 -9.80 19.62 13.16
C ALA A 65 -10.87 20.30 14.04
N GLN A 66 -10.51 21.45 14.63
CA GLN A 66 -11.38 22.24 15.50
C GLN A 66 -11.77 23.57 14.83
N GLY A 67 -13.03 23.99 14.97
CA GLY A 67 -13.53 25.28 14.50
C GLY A 67 -14.38 25.23 13.20
N ALA A 68 -14.90 26.39 12.78
CA ALA A 68 -15.89 26.48 11.69
C ALA A 68 -15.28 26.58 10.27
N ASN A 69 -13.99 26.88 10.14
CA ASN A 69 -13.33 27.21 8.86
C ASN A 69 -12.24 26.20 8.47
N HIS A 70 -12.58 24.91 8.38
CA HIS A 70 -11.67 23.88 7.89
C HIS A 70 -12.30 22.98 6.83
N ASN A 71 -11.48 22.44 5.93
CA ASN A 71 -11.86 21.36 5.02
C ASN A 71 -10.70 20.35 4.88
N PRO A 72 -10.89 19.21 4.20
CA PRO A 72 -9.85 18.19 4.12
C PRO A 72 -8.54 18.65 3.46
N ILE A 73 -8.56 19.70 2.65
CA ILE A 73 -7.41 20.16 1.87
C ILE A 73 -6.63 21.24 2.62
N TRP A 74 -7.30 22.29 3.13
CA TRP A 74 -6.67 23.41 3.86
C TRP A 74 -7.38 23.78 5.18
N GLY A 75 -6.65 24.48 6.06
CA GLY A 75 -7.11 24.89 7.40
C GLY A 75 -6.77 23.89 8.51
N PRO A 76 -7.33 24.05 9.72
CA PRO A 76 -7.08 23.15 10.85
C PRO A 76 -7.50 21.69 10.58
N GLY A 77 -6.64 20.72 10.93
CA GLY A 77 -6.87 19.29 10.72
C GLY A 77 -6.90 18.86 9.25
N SER A 78 -6.37 19.71 8.36
CA SER A 78 -6.31 19.46 6.91
C SER A 78 -5.05 18.74 6.47
N TRP A 79 -5.03 18.28 5.23
CA TRP A 79 -3.85 17.73 4.59
C TRP A 79 -2.67 18.72 4.56
N THR A 80 -2.91 20.01 4.27
CA THR A 80 -1.83 21.02 4.33
C THR A 80 -1.19 21.10 5.71
N GLN A 81 -1.99 21.11 6.78
CA GLN A 81 -1.44 21.15 8.13
C GLN A 81 -0.70 19.86 8.49
N TYR A 82 -1.22 18.70 8.08
CA TYR A 82 -0.55 17.41 8.27
C TYR A 82 0.86 17.43 7.68
N ILE A 83 1.01 17.92 6.44
CA ILE A 83 2.31 18.08 5.79
C ILE A 83 3.18 19.11 6.51
N GLN A 84 2.64 20.24 6.96
CA GLN A 84 3.44 21.21 7.74
C GLN A 84 4.02 20.60 9.02
N LEU A 85 3.23 19.78 9.74
CA LEU A 85 3.69 19.09 10.94
C LEU A 85 4.78 18.06 10.65
N MET A 86 4.72 17.38 9.50
CA MET A 86 5.77 16.47 9.03
C MET A 86 7.13 17.17 8.87
N TYR A 87 7.17 18.49 8.68
CA TYR A 87 8.39 19.28 8.52
C TYR A 87 8.61 20.31 9.65
N THR A 88 7.95 20.14 10.80
CA THR A 88 7.98 21.15 11.88
C THR A 88 9.35 21.30 12.56
N ASN A 89 10.25 20.33 12.44
CA ASN A 89 11.59 20.36 13.00
C ASN A 89 12.54 19.45 12.19
N PRO A 90 13.88 19.54 12.38
CA PRO A 90 14.84 18.76 11.60
C PRO A 90 14.68 17.24 11.69
N ALA A 91 14.32 16.70 12.86
CA ALA A 91 14.14 15.26 13.04
C ALA A 91 12.89 14.75 12.29
N ALA A 92 11.77 15.48 12.42
CA ALA A 92 10.55 15.19 11.66
C ALA A 92 10.79 15.33 10.15
N GLY A 93 11.47 16.40 9.73
CA GLY A 93 11.82 16.64 8.33
C GLY A 93 12.69 15.54 7.73
N SER A 94 13.67 15.02 8.50
CA SER A 94 14.53 13.91 8.07
C SER A 94 13.72 12.64 7.79
N ALA A 95 12.81 12.24 8.68
CA ALA A 95 11.95 11.08 8.44
C ALA A 95 10.94 11.32 7.30
N SER A 96 10.40 12.54 7.20
CA SER A 96 9.39 12.91 6.19
C SER A 96 9.96 12.99 4.78
N GLN A 97 11.21 13.42 4.64
CA GLN A 97 11.99 13.33 3.40
C GLN A 97 12.02 11.88 2.89
N ASP A 98 12.46 10.94 3.73
CA ASP A 98 12.57 9.53 3.33
C ASP A 98 11.21 8.97 2.95
N TYR A 99 10.18 9.25 3.75
CA TYR A 99 8.81 8.89 3.42
C TYR A 99 8.39 9.42 2.04
N THR A 100 8.69 10.69 1.75
CA THR A 100 8.32 11.33 0.48
C THR A 100 9.02 10.68 -0.69
N ILE A 101 10.34 10.48 -0.60
CA ILE A 101 11.12 9.84 -1.67
C ILE A 101 10.64 8.41 -1.90
N ILE A 102 10.49 7.62 -0.83
CA ILE A 102 10.06 6.23 -0.91
C ILE A 102 8.64 6.13 -1.48
N ASN A 103 7.69 6.92 -0.98
CA ASN A 103 6.28 6.77 -1.34
C ASN A 103 5.90 7.44 -2.67
N VAL A 104 6.42 8.64 -2.95
CA VAL A 104 5.99 9.46 -4.10
C VAL A 104 6.90 9.28 -5.31
N VAL A 105 8.15 8.87 -5.11
CA VAL A 105 9.11 8.68 -6.20
C VAL A 105 9.39 7.19 -6.44
N LEU A 106 9.90 6.49 -5.44
CA LEU A 106 10.36 5.11 -5.63
C LEU A 106 9.22 4.12 -5.79
N LEU A 107 8.18 4.18 -4.96
CA LEU A 107 7.05 3.26 -5.01
C LEU A 107 6.36 3.24 -6.38
N PRO A 108 5.95 4.37 -7.00
CA PRO A 108 5.33 4.33 -8.32
C PRO A 108 6.31 3.82 -9.38
N LEU A 109 7.56 4.27 -9.39
CA LEU A 109 8.55 3.78 -10.36
C LEU A 109 8.74 2.27 -10.25
N PHE A 110 8.96 1.77 -9.04
CA PHE A 110 9.19 0.36 -8.76
C PHE A 110 7.96 -0.48 -9.12
N THR A 111 6.79 -0.16 -8.54
CA THR A 111 5.57 -0.96 -8.74
C THR A 111 5.12 -0.96 -10.18
N ILE A 112 5.17 0.18 -10.87
CA ILE A 112 4.73 0.30 -12.27
C ILE A 112 5.65 -0.50 -13.18
N VAL A 113 6.97 -0.26 -13.11
CA VAL A 113 7.94 -0.90 -14.01
C VAL A 113 8.04 -2.39 -13.74
N ASP A 114 8.24 -2.80 -12.48
CA ASP A 114 8.34 -4.23 -12.11
C ASP A 114 6.99 -4.95 -12.31
N GLY A 115 5.88 -4.30 -11.99
CA GLY A 115 4.56 -4.90 -12.08
C GLY A 115 4.17 -5.22 -13.52
N TYR A 116 4.43 -4.31 -14.45
CA TYR A 116 4.20 -4.58 -15.87
C TYR A 116 5.15 -5.66 -16.40
N ARG A 117 6.43 -5.68 -15.97
CA ARG A 117 7.38 -6.75 -16.33
C ARG A 117 6.92 -8.14 -15.85
N ARG A 118 6.19 -8.21 -14.74
CA ARG A 118 5.62 -9.45 -14.19
C ARG A 118 4.25 -9.83 -14.78
N GLY A 119 3.71 -9.03 -15.69
CA GLY A 119 2.38 -9.25 -16.27
C GLY A 119 1.21 -8.88 -15.34
N LEU A 120 1.44 -8.06 -14.31
CA LEU A 120 0.36 -7.55 -13.46
C LEU A 120 -0.49 -6.53 -14.22
N ARG A 121 -1.79 -6.55 -13.98
CA ARG A 121 -2.73 -5.56 -14.51
C ARG A 121 -2.82 -4.35 -13.57
N ARG A 122 -2.67 -3.15 -14.13
CA ARG A 122 -2.80 -1.86 -13.42
C ARG A 122 -1.90 -1.75 -12.16
N PRO A 123 -0.60 -2.01 -12.25
CA PRO A 123 0.31 -1.96 -11.10
C PRO A 123 0.46 -0.55 -10.47
N TRP A 124 0.13 0.52 -11.21
CA TRP A 124 0.06 1.87 -10.64
C TRP A 124 -0.95 2.00 -9.49
N LEU A 125 -1.92 1.09 -9.37
CA LEU A 125 -2.87 1.07 -8.26
C LEU A 125 -2.19 0.81 -6.90
N TYR A 126 -1.01 0.19 -6.86
CA TYR A 126 -0.27 0.04 -5.61
C TYR A 126 0.22 1.40 -5.08
N PHE A 127 0.70 2.28 -5.95
CA PHE A 127 0.96 3.67 -5.57
C PHE A 127 -0.32 4.38 -5.13
N VAL A 128 -1.43 4.25 -5.87
CA VAL A 128 -2.70 4.86 -5.46
C VAL A 128 -3.19 4.34 -4.10
N SER A 129 -2.94 3.06 -3.80
CA SER A 129 -3.30 2.49 -2.50
C SER A 129 -2.54 3.17 -1.35
N SER A 130 -1.32 3.63 -1.56
CA SER A 130 -0.53 4.30 -0.52
C SER A 130 -1.07 5.67 -0.14
N LEU A 131 -1.86 6.30 -1.02
CA LEU A 131 -2.53 7.58 -0.76
C LEU A 131 -3.70 7.45 0.21
N PHE A 132 -4.33 6.27 0.28
CA PHE A 132 -5.55 6.06 1.06
C PHE A 132 -5.38 5.12 2.27
N THR A 133 -4.29 4.36 2.29
CA THR A 133 -3.98 3.39 3.36
C THR A 133 -2.76 3.85 4.15
N SER A 134 -1.59 3.26 3.88
CA SER A 134 -0.29 3.69 4.36
C SER A 134 0.77 3.35 3.30
N CYS A 135 1.91 4.04 3.32
CA CYS A 135 3.06 3.69 2.46
C CYS A 135 3.49 2.23 2.69
N ALA A 136 3.62 1.82 3.95
CA ALA A 136 4.02 0.47 4.31
C ALA A 136 3.04 -0.61 3.81
N PHE A 137 1.73 -0.35 3.89
CA PHE A 137 0.73 -1.26 3.35
C PHE A 137 0.88 -1.45 1.84
N ALA A 138 1.06 -0.38 1.08
CA ALA A 138 1.22 -0.47 -0.37
C ALA A 138 2.43 -1.33 -0.77
N TYR A 139 3.58 -1.15 -0.10
CA TYR A 139 4.75 -2.00 -0.29
C TYR A 139 4.48 -3.45 0.08
N ALA A 140 3.95 -3.69 1.28
CA ALA A 140 3.67 -5.04 1.76
C ALA A 140 2.67 -5.77 0.85
N PHE A 141 1.63 -5.07 0.40
CA PHE A 141 0.64 -5.64 -0.51
C PHE A 141 1.23 -5.95 -1.89
N TYR A 142 2.11 -5.08 -2.39
CA TYR A 142 2.84 -5.34 -3.63
C TYR A 142 3.78 -6.55 -3.48
N PHE A 143 4.52 -6.66 -2.39
CA PHE A 143 5.40 -7.82 -2.12
C PHE A 143 4.63 -9.12 -1.98
N ALA A 144 3.47 -9.11 -1.30
CA ALA A 144 2.58 -10.27 -1.24
C ALA A 144 2.11 -10.68 -2.65
N THR A 145 1.80 -9.70 -3.51
CA THR A 145 1.39 -9.96 -4.89
C THR A 145 2.54 -10.53 -5.73
N MET A 146 3.75 -10.01 -5.59
CA MET A 146 4.94 -10.53 -6.27
C MET A 146 5.23 -11.98 -5.87
N GLU A 147 5.16 -12.27 -4.57
CA GLU A 147 5.33 -13.62 -4.02
C GLU A 147 4.29 -14.57 -4.62
N ARG A 148 3.03 -14.13 -4.68
CA ARG A 148 1.94 -14.91 -5.25
C ARG A 148 2.13 -15.14 -6.75
N GLN A 149 2.52 -14.11 -7.51
CA GLN A 149 2.84 -14.23 -8.93
C GLN A 149 4.00 -15.20 -9.17
N ARG A 150 5.06 -15.15 -8.35
CA ARG A 150 6.19 -16.08 -8.41
C ARG A 150 5.73 -17.53 -8.22
N ARG A 151 4.78 -17.76 -7.30
CA ARG A 151 4.24 -19.11 -7.04
C ARG A 151 3.42 -19.65 -8.21
N HIS A 152 2.74 -18.79 -8.97
CA HIS A 152 2.09 -19.20 -10.22
C HIS A 152 3.11 -19.55 -11.31
N THR A 153 4.17 -18.76 -11.46
CA THR A 153 5.19 -18.99 -12.50
C THR A 153 6.12 -20.17 -12.18
N GLY A 154 6.44 -20.39 -10.90
CA GLY A 154 7.34 -21.46 -10.45
C GLY A 154 6.75 -22.86 -10.60
N VAL A 155 5.42 -23.00 -10.62
CA VAL A 155 4.76 -24.28 -10.93
C VAL A 155 4.73 -24.55 -12.44
N SER A 156 4.85 -23.51 -13.28
CA SER A 156 4.90 -23.63 -14.74
C SER A 156 6.31 -23.89 -15.31
N SER A 157 7.35 -24.01 -14.48
CA SER A 157 8.63 -24.60 -14.93
C SER A 157 8.50 -26.12 -14.90
N PRO A 158 8.59 -26.84 -16.04
CA PRO A 158 8.58 -28.28 -16.03
C PRO A 158 9.84 -28.77 -15.32
N ALA A 159 9.66 -29.33 -14.12
CA ALA A 159 10.51 -30.40 -13.64
C ALA A 159 10.37 -31.58 -14.62
N GLY A 160 11.14 -31.55 -15.72
CA GLY A 160 10.93 -32.48 -16.83
C GLY A 160 11.91 -32.38 -17.98
N LEU A 161 13.10 -31.81 -17.81
CA LEU A 161 14.25 -32.20 -18.63
C LEU A 161 15.13 -33.10 -17.78
N SER A 162 14.68 -34.35 -17.73
CA SER A 162 15.46 -35.52 -17.35
C SER A 162 16.82 -35.49 -18.02
N GLN A 163 17.81 -35.96 -17.27
CA GLN A 163 18.94 -36.74 -17.74
C GLN A 163 18.75 -37.24 -19.19
N ALA A 164 19.66 -36.82 -20.06
CA ALA A 164 20.05 -37.50 -21.29
C ALA A 164 21.55 -37.28 -21.46
#